data_AF-A0A2E9MEZ4-F1
#
_entry.id   AF-A0A2E9MEZ4-F1
#
_cell.length_a   1.000
_cell.length_b   1.000
_cell.length_c   1.000
_cell.angle_alpha   90.00
_cell.angle_beta   90.00
_cell.angle_gamma   90.00
#
_symmetry.space_group_name_H-M   'P 1'
#
loop_
_entity.id
_entity.type
_entity.pdbx_description
1 polymer ?
#
loop_
_entity_poly.entity_id
_entity_poly.type
_entity_poly.pdbx_seq_one_letter_code
_entity_poly.pdbx_strand_id
1 'polypeptide(L)'
;MNGPAISDAKAPEARGTAVEEYYTPASDEHIARERHQARDLRQSQWWKRQLAEGRCHYCRQELSPRELTMDHVVPVARGGYSRRGNVVPCCKDCNNQKQSMLPVEWTQYLEGLGKPADSE
;
A
#
# COMPACT_ATOMS: atom_id res chain seq x y z
N MET A 1 -15.06 18.30 55.52
CA MET A 1 -15.24 18.81 54.15
C MET A 1 -14.10 18.25 53.31
N ASN A 2 -14.27 17.03 52.80
CA ASN A 2 -13.26 16.36 51.98
C ASN A 2 -13.70 16.49 50.52
N GLY A 3 -13.04 17.37 49.77
CA GLY A 3 -13.21 17.45 48.31
C GLY A 3 -12.53 16.25 47.65
N PRO A 4 -13.08 15.70 46.55
CA PRO A 4 -12.48 14.55 45.90
C PRO A 4 -11.25 15.00 45.10
N ALA A 5 -10.19 14.21 45.21
CA ALA A 5 -9.02 14.31 44.36
C ALA A 5 -9.42 14.08 42.90
N ILE A 6 -9.16 15.07 42.04
CA ILE A 6 -9.23 14.91 40.60
C ILE A 6 -8.08 13.99 40.17
N SER A 7 -8.41 12.75 39.86
CA SER A 7 -7.49 11.77 39.31
C SER A 7 -7.00 12.22 37.95
N ASP A 8 -5.68 12.17 37.74
CA ASP A 8 -4.98 12.38 36.48
C ASP A 8 -5.55 11.51 35.35
N ALA A 9 -6.47 12.07 34.56
CA ALA A 9 -6.89 11.50 33.30
C ALA A 9 -5.79 11.74 32.26
N LYS A 10 -4.88 10.78 32.11
CA LYS A 10 -3.88 10.77 31.03
C LYS A 10 -4.62 10.72 29.69
N ALA A 11 -4.51 11.79 28.90
CA ALA A 11 -5.08 11.89 27.56
C ALA A 11 -4.64 10.70 26.68
N PRO A 12 -5.52 10.16 25.82
CA PRO A 12 -5.11 9.11 24.90
C PRO A 12 -4.11 9.70 23.89
N GLU A 13 -2.91 9.16 23.89
CA GLU A 13 -1.85 9.48 22.93
C GLU A 13 -2.31 9.05 21.53
N ALA A 14 -2.89 10.00 20.78
CA ALA A 14 -3.26 9.83 19.39
C ALA A 14 -1.99 9.63 18.55
N ARG A 15 -1.70 8.38 18.18
CA ARG A 15 -0.73 8.04 17.13
C ARG A 15 -1.47 7.75 15.82
N GLY A 16 -2.16 8.76 15.30
CA GLY A 16 -2.66 8.78 13.93
C GLY A 16 -1.82 9.75 13.12
N THR A 17 -1.13 9.27 12.09
CA THR A 17 -0.49 10.16 11.10
C THR A 17 -1.59 10.96 10.41
N ALA A 18 -1.37 12.26 10.14
CA ALA A 18 -2.36 13.22 9.60
C ALA A 18 -3.15 12.77 8.34
N VAL A 19 -2.76 11.66 7.70
CA VAL A 19 -3.44 11.07 6.55
C VAL A 19 -4.71 10.28 6.91
N GLU A 20 -4.85 9.82 8.16
CA GLU A 20 -6.04 9.09 8.62
C GLU A 20 -7.30 9.97 8.74
N GLU A 21 -7.14 11.29 8.76
CA GLU A 21 -8.26 12.25 8.87
C GLU A 21 -9.11 12.33 7.60
N TYR A 22 -8.55 11.98 6.43
CA TYR A 22 -9.14 12.29 5.13
C TYR A 22 -9.86 11.12 4.43
N TYR A 23 -9.83 9.90 5.00
CA TYR A 23 -10.54 8.76 4.42
C TYR A 23 -11.18 7.88 5.48
N THR A 24 -12.32 7.28 5.14
CA THR A 24 -12.93 6.25 5.98
C THR A 24 -12.18 4.93 5.76
N PRO A 25 -11.62 4.32 6.83
CA PRO A 25 -10.94 3.03 6.69
C PRO A 25 -11.92 1.94 6.26
N ALA A 26 -11.43 0.98 5.48
CA ALA A 26 -12.20 -0.20 5.11
C ALA A 26 -12.55 -1.03 6.35
N SER A 27 -13.70 -1.72 6.30
CA SER A 27 -14.11 -2.63 7.38
C SER A 27 -13.13 -3.80 7.52
N ASP A 28 -13.03 -4.35 8.73
CA ASP A 28 -12.21 -5.54 8.99
C ASP A 28 -12.62 -6.73 8.14
N GLU A 29 -13.92 -6.88 7.85
CA GLU A 29 -14.44 -7.91 6.95
C GLU A 29 -13.90 -7.73 5.52
N HIS A 30 -13.90 -6.50 4.99
CA HIS A 30 -13.30 -6.20 3.70
C HIS A 30 -11.80 -6.54 3.72
N ILE A 31 -11.08 -6.06 4.74
CA ILE A 31 -9.63 -6.30 4.86
C ILE A 31 -9.32 -7.81 4.90
N ALA A 32 -10.08 -8.58 5.67
CA ALA A 32 -9.93 -10.03 5.77
C ALA A 32 -10.19 -10.73 4.43
N ARG A 33 -11.29 -10.36 3.75
CA ARG A 33 -11.66 -10.91 2.44
C ARG A 33 -10.59 -10.63 1.39
N GLU A 34 -10.10 -9.39 1.31
CA GLU A 34 -9.10 -9.02 0.31
C GLU A 34 -7.73 -9.61 0.65
N ARG A 35 -7.39 -9.84 1.92
CA ARG A 35 -6.19 -10.61 2.30
C ARG A 35 -6.26 -12.06 1.84
N HIS A 36 -7.43 -12.70 1.92
CA HIS A 36 -7.63 -14.05 1.38
C HIS A 36 -7.43 -14.04 -0.14
N GLN A 37 -8.14 -13.17 -0.85
CA GLN A 37 -8.02 -13.04 -2.31
C GLN A 37 -6.57 -12.74 -2.76
N ALA A 38 -5.83 -11.92 -2.01
CA ALA A 38 -4.42 -11.66 -2.30
C ALA A 38 -3.55 -12.92 -2.17
N ARG A 39 -3.83 -13.80 -1.20
CA ARG A 39 -3.12 -15.08 -1.07
C ARG A 39 -3.38 -15.98 -2.28
N ASP A 40 -4.63 -16.10 -2.70
CA ASP A 40 -5.00 -16.88 -3.88
C ASP A 40 -4.36 -16.32 -5.15
N LEU A 41 -4.39 -14.99 -5.31
CA LEU A 41 -3.81 -14.32 -6.46
C LEU A 41 -2.29 -14.50 -6.51
N ARG A 42 -1.58 -14.46 -5.38
CA ARG A 42 -0.13 -14.72 -5.30
C ARG A 42 0.25 -16.12 -5.79
N GLN A 43 -0.63 -17.11 -5.63
CA GLN A 43 -0.38 -18.47 -6.09
C GLN A 43 -0.68 -18.68 -7.58
N SER A 44 -1.40 -17.74 -8.20
CA SER A 44 -1.79 -17.85 -9.60
C SER A 44 -0.61 -17.80 -10.57
N GLN A 45 -0.75 -18.47 -11.72
CA GLN A 45 0.24 -18.40 -12.81
C GLN A 45 0.38 -16.98 -13.37
N TRP A 46 -0.71 -16.22 -13.36
CA TRP A 46 -0.69 -14.82 -13.76
C TRP A 46 0.29 -14.01 -12.90
N TRP A 47 0.23 -14.17 -11.57
CA TRP A 47 1.16 -13.45 -10.68
C TRP A 47 2.61 -13.90 -10.86
N LYS A 48 2.85 -15.20 -11.05
CA LYS A 48 4.20 -15.71 -11.36
C LYS A 48 4.76 -15.09 -12.64
N ARG A 49 3.91 -14.89 -13.67
CA ARG A 49 4.30 -14.21 -14.91
C ARG A 49 4.63 -12.74 -14.69
N GLN A 50 3.86 -12.03 -13.88
CA GLN A 50 4.16 -10.64 -13.50
C GLN A 50 5.51 -10.52 -12.77
N LEU A 51 5.83 -11.43 -11.85
CA LEU A 51 7.14 -11.46 -11.21
C LEU A 51 8.27 -11.79 -12.20
N ALA A 52 8.02 -12.66 -13.17
CA ALA A 52 9.00 -13.06 -14.17
C ALA A 52 9.38 -11.94 -15.16
N GLU A 53 8.52 -10.93 -15.33
CA GLU A 53 8.86 -9.70 -16.07
C GLU A 53 9.98 -8.91 -15.38
N GLY A 54 10.22 -9.16 -14.09
CA GLY A 54 11.43 -8.72 -13.39
C GLY A 54 11.56 -7.20 -13.31
N ARG A 55 10.45 -6.46 -13.26
CA ARG A 55 10.46 -5.00 -13.27
C ARG A 55 9.55 -4.43 -12.19
N CYS A 56 10.06 -3.46 -11.44
CA CYS A 56 9.23 -2.70 -10.49
C CYS A 56 8.24 -1.81 -11.26
N HIS A 57 6.95 -1.88 -10.91
CA HIS A 57 5.91 -1.03 -11.50
C HIS A 57 6.21 0.46 -11.31
N TYR A 58 6.81 0.83 -10.17
CA TYR A 58 7.04 2.19 -9.74
C TYR A 58 8.35 2.79 -10.25
N CYS A 59 9.50 2.33 -9.73
CA CYS A 59 10.81 2.88 -10.12
C CYS A 59 11.32 2.35 -11.46
N ARG A 60 10.62 1.39 -12.09
CA ARG A 60 10.98 0.77 -13.38
C ARG A 60 12.31 0.01 -13.40
N GLN A 61 13.00 -0.12 -12.26
CA GLN A 61 14.23 -0.91 -12.14
C GLN A 61 13.97 -2.38 -12.42
N GLU A 62 14.93 -3.00 -13.11
CA GLU A 62 14.95 -4.44 -13.35
C GLU A 62 15.54 -5.16 -12.13
N LEU A 63 14.83 -6.18 -11.66
CA LEU A 63 15.06 -6.87 -10.40
C LEU A 63 14.76 -8.35 -10.58
N SER A 64 15.38 -9.19 -9.75
CA SER A 64 15.01 -10.60 -9.76
C SER A 64 13.58 -10.79 -9.23
N PRO A 65 12.87 -11.85 -9.67
CA PRO A 65 11.52 -12.16 -9.16
C PRO A 65 11.41 -12.27 -7.63
N ARG A 66 12.52 -12.55 -6.94
CA ARG A 66 12.58 -12.70 -5.47
C ARG A 66 12.64 -11.35 -4.72
N GLU A 67 13.01 -10.29 -5.41
CA GLU A 67 13.12 -8.93 -4.86
C GLU A 67 11.83 -8.13 -5.03
N LEU A 68 10.93 -8.64 -5.88
CA LEU A 68 9.62 -8.07 -6.12
C LEU A 68 8.59 -8.56 -5.10
N THR A 69 7.69 -7.67 -4.75
CA THR A 69 6.59 -7.86 -3.81
C THR A 69 5.26 -7.52 -4.47
N MET A 70 4.17 -8.02 -3.91
CA MET A 70 2.82 -7.63 -4.33
C MET A 70 2.39 -6.39 -3.57
N ASP A 71 2.15 -5.30 -4.29
CA ASP A 71 1.53 -4.09 -3.73
C ASP A 71 0.16 -3.86 -4.35
N HIS A 72 -0.72 -3.22 -3.56
CA HIS A 72 -2.04 -2.78 -3.97
C HIS A 72 -2.00 -1.30 -4.31
N VAL A 73 -2.23 -0.95 -5.58
CA VAL A 73 -2.23 0.44 -6.08
C VAL A 73 -3.17 1.30 -5.25
N VAL A 74 -4.41 0.85 -5.06
CA VAL A 74 -5.32 1.32 -4.02
C VAL A 74 -5.18 0.39 -2.82
N PRO A 75 -4.69 0.86 -1.65
CA PRO A 75 -4.50 0.02 -0.47
C PRO A 75 -5.81 -0.63 0.00
N VAL A 76 -5.72 -1.87 0.48
CA VAL A 76 -6.87 -2.60 1.04
C VAL A 76 -7.50 -1.87 2.23
N ALA A 77 -6.67 -1.22 3.07
CA ALA A 77 -7.15 -0.41 4.20
C ALA A 77 -7.99 0.81 3.77
N ARG A 78 -7.89 1.20 2.49
CA ARG A 78 -8.67 2.28 1.85
C ARG A 78 -9.74 1.76 0.90
N GLY A 79 -10.13 0.48 1.02
CA GLY A 79 -11.19 -0.14 0.21
C GLY A 79 -10.73 -0.74 -1.12
N GLY A 80 -9.42 -0.87 -1.34
CA GLY A 80 -8.87 -1.47 -2.56
C GLY A 80 -9.06 -2.99 -2.63
N TYR A 81 -9.34 -3.50 -3.82
CA TYR A 81 -9.60 -4.93 -4.07
C TYR A 81 -8.33 -5.69 -4.49
N SER A 82 -8.24 -6.97 -4.13
CA SER A 82 -7.16 -7.88 -4.52
C SER A 82 -7.40 -8.52 -5.89
N ARG A 83 -7.50 -7.68 -6.91
CA ARG A 83 -7.72 -8.08 -8.32
C ARG A 83 -6.57 -7.64 -9.21
N ARG A 84 -6.39 -8.32 -10.35
CA ARG A 84 -5.28 -8.08 -11.31
C ARG A 84 -5.08 -6.61 -11.67
N GLY A 85 -6.16 -5.83 -11.81
CA GLY A 85 -6.08 -4.41 -12.15
C GLY A 85 -5.70 -3.46 -11.00
N ASN A 86 -5.55 -3.98 -9.77
CA ASN A 86 -5.17 -3.19 -8.60
C ASN A 86 -3.91 -3.72 -7.91
N VAL A 87 -3.34 -4.84 -8.36
CA VAL A 87 -2.09 -5.38 -7.82
C VAL A 87 -0.97 -5.28 -8.84
N VAL A 88 0.20 -4.90 -8.37
CA VAL A 88 1.38 -4.71 -9.22
C VAL A 88 2.64 -5.26 -8.56
N PRO A 89 3.61 -5.77 -9.33
CA PRO A 89 4.92 -6.11 -8.79
C PRO A 89 5.71 -4.84 -8.48
N CYS A 90 6.26 -4.72 -7.27
CA CYS A 90 7.15 -3.61 -6.95
C CYS A 90 8.29 -4.03 -6.00
N CYS A 91 9.39 -3.28 -6.04
CA CYS A 91 10.49 -3.50 -5.12
C CYS A 91 10.11 -3.13 -3.68
N LYS A 92 10.86 -3.68 -2.71
CA LYS A 92 10.64 -3.41 -1.29
C LYS A 92 10.75 -1.92 -0.94
N ASP A 93 11.69 -1.20 -1.55
CA ASP A 93 11.93 0.21 -1.26
C ASP A 93 10.74 1.08 -1.67
N CYS A 94 10.24 0.89 -2.90
CA CYS A 94 9.03 1.55 -3.38
C CYS A 94 7.82 1.19 -2.52
N ASN A 95 7.65 -0.09 -2.18
CA ASN A 95 6.53 -0.54 -1.34
C ASN A 95 6.55 0.12 0.05
N ASN A 96 7.73 0.18 0.68
CA ASN A 96 7.93 0.79 1.98
C ASN A 96 7.77 2.32 1.96
N GLN A 97 8.11 2.97 0.85
CA GLN A 97 7.93 4.41 0.70
C GLN A 97 6.47 4.76 0.43
N LYS A 98 5.75 3.97 -0.39
CA LYS A 98 4.33 4.16 -0.69
C LYS A 98 3.45 3.94 0.55
N GLN A 99 3.68 2.86 1.31
CA GLN A 99 2.85 2.49 2.46
C GLN A 99 1.35 2.44 2.09
N SER A 100 0.51 3.18 2.84
CA SER A 100 -0.92 3.32 2.62
C SER A 100 -1.27 4.49 1.69
N MET A 101 -0.31 5.12 1.02
CA MET A 101 -0.59 6.23 0.11
C MET A 101 -1.22 5.73 -1.20
N LEU A 102 -2.09 6.57 -1.75
CA LEU A 102 -2.55 6.48 -3.14
C LEU A 102 -1.47 7.03 -4.08
N PRO A 103 -1.48 6.62 -5.36
CA PRO A 103 -0.54 7.13 -6.36
C PRO A 103 -0.51 8.67 -6.46
N VAL A 104 -1.67 9.31 -6.29
CA VAL A 104 -1.80 10.78 -6.33
C VAL A 104 -1.19 11.49 -5.13
N GLU A 105 -1.01 10.78 -4.02
CA GLU A 105 -0.36 11.29 -2.80
C GLU A 105 1.16 11.09 -2.87
N TRP A 106 1.65 10.30 -3.84
CA TRP A 106 3.05 9.92 -3.94
C TRP A 106 3.75 10.57 -5.13
N THR A 107 4.41 11.70 -4.88
CA THR A 107 5.06 12.52 -5.93
C THR A 107 6.03 11.74 -6.81
N GLN A 108 6.89 10.88 -6.24
CA GLN A 108 7.87 10.11 -7.02
C GLN A 108 7.19 9.18 -8.05
N TYR A 109 6.00 8.66 -7.75
CA TYR A 109 5.23 7.87 -8.71
C TYR A 109 4.77 8.71 -9.89
N LEU A 110 4.22 9.90 -9.62
CA LEU A 110 3.73 10.80 -10.66
C LEU A 110 4.87 11.29 -11.55
N GLU A 111 6.02 11.62 -10.97
CA GLU A 111 7.24 11.97 -11.70
C GLU A 111 7.71 10.83 -12.61
N GLY A 112 7.50 9.58 -12.20
CA GLY A 112 7.80 8.39 -13.01
C GLY A 112 6.86 8.21 -14.21
N LEU A 113 5.61 8.68 -14.14
CA LEU A 113 4.66 8.60 -15.26
C LEU A 113 4.94 9.64 -16.37
N GLY A 114 5.61 10.74 -16.03
CA GLY A 114 5.86 11.87 -16.94
C GLY A 114 7.12 11.75 -17.80
N LYS A 115 7.96 10.73 -17.59
CA LYS A 115 9.17 10.53 -18.41
C LYS A 115 8.82 9.71 -19.65
N PRO A 116 8.94 10.26 -20.87
CA PRO A 116 8.82 9.45 -22.08
C PRO A 116 9.89 8.36 -22.08
N ALA A 117 9.56 7.20 -22.64
CA ALA A 117 10.40 6.00 -22.61
C ALA A 117 11.74 6.15 -23.38
N ASP A 118 11.86 7.21 -24.18
CA ASP A 118 13.02 7.47 -25.04
C ASP A 118 13.47 8.92 -24.83
N SER A 119 14.53 9.11 -24.07
CA SER A 119 15.40 10.28 -24.20
C SER A 119 16.81 9.73 -24.34
N GLU A 120 17.24 9.65 -25.60
CA GLU A 120 18.59 9.24 -26.05
C GLU A 120 19.71 10.02 -25.36
#